data_AF-A0A2V8KX44-F1
#
_entry.id   AF-A0A2V8KX44-F1
#
_cell.length_a   1.000
_cell.length_b   1.000
_cell.length_c   1.000
_cell.angle_alpha   90.00
_cell.angle_beta   90.00
_cell.angle_gamma   90.00
#
_symmetry.space_group_name_H-M   'P 1'
#
loop_
_entity.id
_entity.type
_entity.pdbx_description
1 polymer ?
#
loop_
_entity_poly.entity_id
_entity_poly.type
_entity_poly.pdbx_seq_one_letter_code
_entity_poly.pdbx_strand_id
1 'polypeptide(L)'
;MGTASYMSPEQVLGQRAEAASDIFTLGCVLYETVAGVRPFAGRHDLATMDLILSAEPRSLRDSCPDIPPELEATIRRCLAKAPGERYGSARDLQTSLAAILDKPSLWDRLEAWWRR
;
A
#
# COMPACT_ATOMS: atom_id res chain seq x y z
N MET A 1 2.36 -2.84 -21.16
CA MET A 1 3.11 -2.13 -20.10
C MET A 1 2.13 -1.89 -18.96
N GLY A 2 2.47 -2.29 -17.73
CA GLY A 2 1.59 -2.06 -16.58
C GLY A 2 1.37 -0.58 -16.35
N THR A 3 0.21 -0.21 -15.81
CA THR A 3 -0.09 1.17 -15.39
C THR A 3 1.00 1.64 -14.44
N ALA A 4 1.73 2.70 -14.79
CA ALA A 4 2.92 3.19 -14.05
C ALA A 4 2.69 3.35 -12.54
N SER A 5 1.45 3.61 -12.13
CA SER A 5 1.02 3.79 -10.75
C SER A 5 1.20 2.61 -9.80
N TYR A 6 1.42 1.41 -10.31
CA TYR A 6 1.59 0.21 -9.49
C TYR A 6 2.99 -0.39 -9.56
N MET A 7 3.90 0.26 -10.29
CA MET A 7 5.30 -0.17 -10.32
C MET A 7 5.96 0.04 -8.96
N SER A 8 6.78 -0.91 -8.56
CA SER A 8 7.69 -0.74 -7.44
C SER A 8 8.87 0.17 -7.79
N PRO A 9 9.52 0.83 -6.81
CA PRO A 9 10.72 1.65 -7.02
C PRO A 9 11.81 0.94 -7.84
N GLU A 10 12.09 -0.33 -7.53
CA GLU A 10 13.07 -1.14 -8.25
C GLU A 10 12.67 -1.37 -9.72
N GLN A 11 11.39 -1.59 -10.02
CA GLN A 11 10.91 -1.71 -11.40
C GLN A 11 11.02 -0.38 -12.16
N VAL A 12 10.76 0.75 -11.51
CA VAL A 12 10.96 2.08 -12.11
C VAL A 12 12.44 2.30 -12.46
N LEU A 13 13.35 1.81 -11.62
CA LEU A 13 14.80 1.84 -11.86
C LEU A 13 15.29 0.78 -12.85
N GLY A 14 14.39 0.00 -13.47
CA GLY A 14 14.74 -1.06 -14.43
C GLY A 14 15.39 -2.28 -13.79
N GLN A 15 15.30 -2.43 -12.47
CA GLN A 15 15.80 -3.60 -11.75
C GLN A 15 14.81 -4.77 -11.87
N ARG A 16 15.28 -5.96 -11.53
CA ARG A 16 14.45 -7.17 -11.57
C ARG A 16 13.38 -7.11 -10.48
N ALA A 17 12.14 -7.39 -10.86
CA ALA A 17 11.05 -7.56 -9.90
C ALA A 17 11.20 -8.87 -9.10
N GLU A 18 10.96 -8.79 -7.81
CA GLU A 18 11.00 -9.92 -6.87
C GLU A 18 9.77 -9.91 -5.96
N ALA A 19 9.69 -10.81 -4.98
CA ALA A 19 8.55 -10.90 -4.07
C ALA A 19 8.24 -9.56 -3.35
N ALA A 20 9.27 -8.79 -3.00
CA ALA A 20 9.08 -7.47 -2.40
C ALA A 20 8.45 -6.44 -3.36
N SER A 21 8.59 -6.62 -4.67
CA SER A 21 7.93 -5.79 -5.69
C SER A 21 6.43 -6.05 -5.71
N ASP A 22 6.02 -7.31 -5.63
CA ASP A 22 4.60 -7.69 -5.53
C ASP A 22 3.97 -7.16 -4.23
N ILE A 23 4.72 -7.15 -3.12
CA ILE A 23 4.29 -6.53 -1.85
C ILE A 23 4.03 -5.03 -2.02
N PHE A 24 4.89 -4.31 -2.77
CA PHE A 24 4.69 -2.89 -3.04
C PHE A 24 3.44 -2.66 -3.88
N THR A 25 3.29 -3.41 -4.98
CA THR A 25 2.11 -3.32 -5.85
C THR A 25 0.82 -3.60 -5.06
N LEU A 26 0.81 -4.63 -4.21
CA LEU A 26 -0.32 -4.91 -3.32
C LEU A 26 -0.55 -3.79 -2.30
N GLY A 27 0.51 -3.21 -1.76
CA GLY A 27 0.44 -2.01 -0.92
C GLY A 27 -0.27 -0.84 -1.61
N CYS A 28 0.02 -0.61 -2.90
CA CYS A 28 -0.65 0.42 -3.69
C CYS A 28 -2.15 0.14 -3.83
N VAL A 29 -2.52 -1.11 -4.13
CA VAL A 29 -3.92 -1.53 -4.25
C VAL A 29 -4.66 -1.38 -2.92
N LEU A 30 -4.06 -1.81 -1.80
CA LEU A 30 -4.64 -1.67 -0.47
C LEU A 30 -4.83 -0.19 -0.10
N TYR A 31 -3.83 0.65 -0.35
CA TYR A 31 -3.93 2.07 -0.13
C TYR A 31 -5.09 2.68 -0.92
N GLU A 32 -5.16 2.40 -2.22
CA GLU A 32 -6.21 2.95 -3.09
C GLU A 32 -7.60 2.45 -2.70
N THR A 33 -7.71 1.19 -2.27
CA THR A 33 -8.96 0.64 -1.76
C THR A 33 -9.46 1.44 -0.55
N VAL A 34 -8.56 1.83 0.35
CA VAL A 34 -8.92 2.57 1.57
C VAL A 34 -9.12 4.06 1.33
N ALA A 35 -8.22 4.69 0.55
CA ALA A 35 -8.22 6.13 0.34
C ALA A 35 -9.17 6.58 -0.80
N GLY A 36 -9.59 5.65 -1.66
CA GLY A 36 -10.28 5.96 -2.92
C GLY A 36 -9.39 6.62 -3.98
N VAL A 37 -8.09 6.82 -3.68
CA VAL A 37 -7.11 7.45 -4.56
C VAL A 37 -5.77 6.72 -4.47
N ARG A 38 -5.02 6.72 -5.56
CA ARG A 38 -3.67 6.13 -5.62
C ARG A 38 -2.70 6.80 -4.65
N PRO A 39 -1.76 6.05 -4.03
CA PRO A 39 -0.75 6.63 -3.14
C PRO A 39 0.21 7.57 -3.88
N PHE A 40 0.51 7.25 -5.15
CA PHE A 40 1.37 8.04 -6.03
C PHE A 40 0.62 8.33 -7.32
N ALA A 41 0.26 9.59 -7.52
CA ALA A 41 -0.48 10.06 -8.70
C ALA A 41 0.14 11.35 -9.22
N GLY A 42 0.98 11.22 -10.26
CA GLY A 42 1.52 12.36 -10.99
C GLY A 42 0.59 12.81 -12.12
N ARG A 43 0.84 14.01 -12.67
CA ARG A 43 0.07 14.51 -13.83
C ARG A 43 0.26 13.69 -15.12
N HIS A 44 1.33 12.89 -15.18
CA HIS A 44 1.69 11.98 -16.26
C HIS A 44 2.58 10.85 -15.71
N ASP A 45 2.89 9.85 -16.53
CA ASP A 45 3.61 8.64 -16.10
C ASP A 45 4.98 8.93 -15.49
N LEU A 46 5.80 9.76 -16.14
CA LEU A 46 7.11 10.14 -15.60
C LEU A 46 7.03 10.83 -14.22
N ALA A 47 6.02 11.67 -14.00
CA ALA A 47 5.82 12.30 -12.69
C ALA A 47 5.35 11.26 -11.65
N THR A 48 4.57 10.27 -12.06
CA THR A 48 4.15 9.18 -11.17
C THR A 48 5.34 8.30 -10.77
N MET A 49 6.23 8.00 -11.72
CA MET A 49 7.47 7.27 -11.47
C MET A 49 8.38 8.03 -10.49
N ASP A 50 8.53 9.34 -10.66
CA ASP A 50 9.30 10.19 -9.73
C ASP A 50 8.74 10.15 -8.30
N LEU A 51 7.41 10.24 -8.16
CA LEU A 51 6.73 10.10 -6.86
C LEU A 51 6.91 8.70 -6.26
N ILE A 52 6.87 7.64 -7.07
CA ILE A 52 7.14 6.27 -6.62
C ILE A 52 8.55 6.17 -6.03
N LEU A 53 9.54 6.87 -6.57
CA LEU A 53 10.92 6.85 -6.08
C LEU A 53 11.14 7.71 -4.83
N SER A 54 10.47 8.86 -4.73
CA SER A 54 10.86 9.92 -3.80
C SER A 54 9.82 10.33 -2.76
N ALA A 55 8.53 10.16 -3.03
CA ALA A 55 7.46 10.67 -2.18
C ALA A 55 6.92 9.61 -1.23
N GLU A 56 6.50 10.03 -0.04
CA GLU A 56 5.72 9.19 0.87
C GLU A 56 4.22 9.31 0.56
N PRO A 57 3.44 8.23 0.71
CA PRO A 57 1.99 8.30 0.58
C PRO A 57 1.42 9.23 1.67
N ARG A 58 0.31 9.90 1.37
CA ARG A 58 -0.42 10.67 2.39
C ARG A 58 -0.93 9.74 3.49
N SER A 59 -1.19 10.29 4.67
CA SER A 59 -1.81 9.50 5.74
C SER A 59 -3.19 9.01 5.30
N LEU A 60 -3.47 7.73 5.53
CA LEU A 60 -4.80 7.19 5.26
C LEU A 60 -5.86 7.82 6.18
N ARG A 61 -5.47 8.38 7.33
CA ARG A 61 -6.37 9.11 8.23
C ARG A 61 -6.93 10.39 7.63
N ASP A 62 -6.28 10.96 6.62
CA ASP A 62 -6.79 12.13 5.89
C ASP A 62 -8.08 11.80 5.13
N SER A 63 -8.22 10.55 4.68
CA SER A 63 -9.34 10.07 3.85
C SER A 63 -10.27 9.11 4.62
N CYS A 64 -9.73 8.36 5.57
CA CYS A 64 -10.45 7.47 6.47
C CYS A 64 -9.97 7.68 7.91
N PRO A 65 -10.49 8.69 8.64
CA PRO A 65 -10.05 9.03 10.00
C PRO A 65 -10.16 7.88 11.01
N ASP A 66 -11.11 6.96 10.78
CA ASP A 66 -11.41 5.83 11.65
C ASP A 66 -10.59 4.57 11.33
N ILE A 67 -9.65 4.65 10.36
CA ILE A 67 -8.81 3.51 10.01
C ILE A 67 -8.01 3.02 11.24
N PRO A 68 -7.97 1.70 11.50
CA PRO A 68 -7.11 1.16 12.54
C PRO A 68 -5.64 1.56 12.33
N PRO A 69 -4.94 2.12 13.35
CA PRO A 69 -3.54 2.54 13.24
C PRO A 69 -2.61 1.44 12.73
N GLU A 70 -2.86 0.19 13.11
CA GLU A 70 -2.06 -0.96 12.70
C GLU A 70 -2.24 -1.31 11.23
N LEU A 71 -3.43 -1.07 10.67
CA LEU A 71 -3.70 -1.26 9.24
C LEU A 71 -2.95 -0.22 8.41
N GLU A 72 -3.00 1.05 8.82
CA GLU A 72 -2.22 2.12 8.17
C GLU A 72 -0.72 1.82 8.22
N ALA A 73 -0.20 1.42 9.38
CA ALA A 73 1.20 1.05 9.53
C ALA A 73 1.61 -0.12 8.63
N THR A 74 0.74 -1.13 8.50
CA THR A 74 0.94 -2.28 7.61
C THR A 74 1.01 -1.85 6.14
N ILE A 75 0.05 -1.04 5.68
CA ILE A 75 0.03 -0.53 4.29
C ILE A 75 1.26 0.34 4.02
N ARG A 76 1.61 1.24 4.94
CA ARG A 76 2.80 2.08 4.80
C ARG A 76 4.09 1.26 4.71
N ARG A 77 4.21 0.16 5.47
CA ARG A 77 5.34 -0.76 5.37
C ARG A 77 5.42 -1.44 4.00
N CYS A 78 4.29 -1.82 3.41
CA CYS A 78 4.28 -2.34 2.04
C CYS A 78 4.80 -1.32 1.02
N LEU A 79 4.54 -0.03 1.26
CA LEU A 79 4.93 1.08 0.39
C LEU A 79 6.34 1.65 0.66
N ALA A 80 7.12 1.03 1.54
CA ALA A 80 8.49 1.47 1.83
C ALA A 80 9.34 1.43 0.55
N LYS A 81 10.21 2.43 0.37
CA LYS A 81 11.00 2.54 -0.87
C LYS A 81 12.04 1.45 -0.99
N ALA A 82 12.75 1.16 0.10
CA ALA A 82 13.71 0.06 0.16
C ALA A 82 12.99 -1.29 0.27
N PRO A 83 13.24 -2.25 -0.64
CA PRO A 83 12.60 -3.58 -0.58
C PRO A 83 12.80 -4.31 0.75
N GLY A 84 13.96 -4.14 1.40
CA GLY A 84 14.28 -4.76 2.69
C GLY A 84 13.49 -4.22 3.89
N GLU A 85 12.82 -3.07 3.75
CA GLU A 85 11.96 -2.51 4.79
C GLU A 85 10.51 -3.04 4.70
N ARG A 86 10.18 -3.69 3.57
CA ARG A 86 8.85 -4.28 3.33
C ARG A 86 8.70 -5.63 4.05
N TYR A 87 7.59 -6.30 3.79
CA TYR A 87 7.41 -7.70 4.21
C TYR A 87 8.26 -8.61 3.31
N GLY A 88 8.93 -9.60 3.92
CA GLY A 88 9.79 -10.54 3.20
C GLY A 88 9.02 -11.52 2.30
N SER A 89 7.73 -11.71 2.57
CA SER A 89 6.85 -12.55 1.77
C SER A 89 5.38 -12.14 1.88
N ALA A 90 4.57 -12.60 0.93
CA ALA A 90 3.11 -12.46 0.98
C ALA A 90 2.51 -13.16 2.22
N ARG A 91 3.14 -14.22 2.72
CA ARG A 91 2.72 -14.92 3.94
C ARG A 91 2.91 -14.06 5.18
N ASP A 92 4.01 -13.31 5.27
CA ASP A 92 4.26 -12.43 6.42
C ASP A 92 3.25 -11.27 6.45
N LEU A 93 2.96 -10.70 5.29
CA LEU A 93 1.92 -9.68 5.14
C LEU A 93 0.55 -10.24 5.52
N GLN A 94 0.18 -11.42 5.00
CA GLN A 94 -1.09 -12.07 5.32
C GLN A 94 -1.23 -12.37 6.81
N THR A 95 -0.17 -12.82 7.48
CA THR A 95 -0.15 -13.03 8.93
C THR A 95 -0.38 -11.72 9.69
N SER A 96 0.28 -10.64 9.28
CA SER A 96 0.10 -9.30 9.86
C SER A 96 -1.32 -8.79 9.69
N LEU A 97 -1.91 -8.94 8.50
CA LEU A 97 -3.29 -8.54 8.22
C LEU A 97 -4.30 -9.38 9.01
N ALA A 98 -4.11 -10.70 9.07
CA ALA A 98 -4.98 -11.60 9.82
C ALA A 98 -5.03 -11.23 11.30
N ALA A 99 -3.89 -10.94 11.92
CA ALA A 99 -3.82 -10.53 13.32
C ALA A 99 -4.55 -9.20 13.61
N ILE A 100 -4.64 -8.30 12.61
CA ILE A 100 -5.41 -7.07 12.71
C ILE A 100 -6.91 -7.39 12.61
N LEU A 101 -7.30 -8.21 11.64
CA LEU A 101 -8.69 -8.56 11.35
C LEU A 101 -9.33 -9.45 12.42
N ASP A 102 -8.56 -10.30 13.10
CA ASP A 102 -9.05 -11.18 14.18
C ASP A 102 -9.49 -10.42 15.45
N LYS A 103 -9.30 -9.10 15.49
CA LYS A 103 -9.86 -8.25 16.53
C LYS A 103 -11.39 -8.22 16.36
N PRO A 104 -12.20 -8.70 17.33
CA PRO A 104 -13.64 -8.94 17.18
C PRO A 104 -14.47 -7.73 16.70
N SER A 105 -13.95 -6.51 16.88
CA SER A 105 -14.62 -5.26 16.58
C SER A 105 -14.14 -4.61 15.27
N LEU A 106 -13.21 -5.23 14.56
CA LEU A 106 -12.55 -4.62 13.41
C LEU A 106 -13.25 -4.98 12.10
N TRP A 107 -13.79 -6.20 11.98
CA TRP A 107 -14.69 -6.57 10.88
C TRP A 107 -15.96 -5.72 10.86
N ASP A 108 -16.63 -5.54 12.00
CA ASP A 108 -17.83 -4.70 12.08
C ASP A 108 -17.55 -3.25 11.62
N ARG A 109 -16.37 -2.73 11.96
CA ARG A 109 -15.94 -1.38 11.57
C ARG A 109 -15.59 -1.29 10.08
N LEU A 110 -14.90 -2.30 9.54
CA LEU A 110 -14.58 -2.36 8.10
C LEU A 110 -15.83 -2.60 7.24
N GLU A 111 -16.77 -3.44 7.68
CA GLU A 111 -18.01 -3.72 6.97
C GLU A 111 -18.94 -2.49 6.96
N ALA A 112 -19.05 -1.78 8.10
CA ALA A 112 -19.77 -0.51 8.16
C ALA A 112 -19.14 0.57 7.28
N TRP A 113 -17.82 0.55 7.11
CA TRP A 113 -17.09 1.44 6.21
C TRP A 113 -17.32 1.12 4.73
N TRP A 114 -17.24 -0.16 4.33
CA TRP A 114 -17.42 -0.58 2.93
C TRP A 114 -18.85 -0.44 2.38
N ARG A 115 -19.86 -0.39 3.26
CA ARG A 115 -21.28 -0.24 2.88
C ARG A 115 -21.73 1.20 2.69
N ARG A 116 -20.85 2.18 2.92
CA ARG A 116 -21.11 3.62 2.69
C ARG A 116 -20.60 4.05 1.32
#